data_AF-A4BPW9-F1
#
_entry.id   AF-A4BPW9-F1
#
_cell.length_a   1.000
_cell.length_b   1.000
_cell.length_c   1.000
_cell.angle_alpha   90.00
_cell.angle_beta   90.00
_cell.angle_gamma   90.00
#
_symmetry.space_group_name_H-M   'P 1'
#
loop_
_entity.id
_entity.type
_entity.pdbx_description
1 polymer ?
#
loop_
_entity_poly.entity_id
_entity_poly.type
_entity_poly.pdbx_seq_one_letter_code
_entity_poly.pdbx_strand_id
1 'polypeptide(L)' 'MYHIMAGDILETIDHPNQDRYPGQQIHVVAIEEYVYLVPFVESEDEVFLKTILPSGKASKTYLGGGK' A
#
# COMPACT_ATOMS: atom_id res chain seq x y z
N MET A 1 -8.36 11.05 -4.70
CA MET A 1 -9.06 9.92 -4.05
C MET A 1 -9.74 9.06 -5.11
N TYR A 2 -8.99 8.55 -6.11
CA TYR A 2 -9.56 7.74 -7.20
C TYR A 2 -8.77 6.44 -7.46
N HIS A 3 -7.47 6.38 -7.15
CA HIS A 3 -6.62 5.21 -7.49
C HIS A 3 -6.92 3.91 -6.73
N ILE A 4 -7.24 3.97 -5.43
CA ILE A 4 -7.55 2.75 -4.65
C ILE A 4 -8.86 2.09 -5.15
N MET A 5 -9.84 2.89 -5.58
CA MET A 5 -11.10 2.37 -6.14
C MET A 5 -10.98 1.99 -7.62
N ALA A 6 -9.97 2.50 -8.33
CA ALA A 6 -9.76 2.25 -9.76
C ALA A 6 -9.07 0.92 -10.08
N GLY A 7 -8.62 0.17 -9.06
CA GLY A 7 -7.92 -1.11 -9.23
C GLY A 7 -6.39 -0.98 -9.37
N ASP A 8 -5.81 0.17 -9.01
CA ASP A 8 -4.36 0.42 -9.09
C ASP A 8 -3.55 -0.19 -7.92
N ILE A 9 -4.16 -1.14 -7.18
CA ILE A 9 -3.48 -1.87 -6.10
C ILE A 9 -2.65 -2.97 -6.74
N LEU A 10 -1.33 -2.86 -6.60
CA LEU A 10 -0.37 -3.86 -7.06
C LEU A 10 -0.36 -5.09 -6.14
N GLU A 11 -0.39 -4.85 -4.83
CA GLU A 11 -0.31 -5.89 -3.81
C GLU A 11 -0.86 -5.38 -2.48
N THR A 12 -1.35 -6.30 -1.64
CA THR A 12 -1.64 -6.03 -0.24
C THR A 12 -0.76 -6.93 0.60
N ILE A 13 0.01 -6.33 1.51
CA ILE A 13 0.93 -7.05 2.38
C ILE A 13 0.64 -6.73 3.85
N ASP A 14 0.93 -7.68 4.73
CA ASP A 14 0.93 -7.41 6.16
C ASP A 14 2.08 -6.46 6.51
N HIS A 15 1.84 -5.58 7.49
CA HIS A 15 2.91 -4.74 8.02
C HIS A 15 4.04 -5.63 8.55
N PRO A 16 5.31 -5.40 8.18
CA PRO A 16 6.42 -6.32 8.48
C PRO A 16 6.72 -6.45 9.99
N ASN A 17 6.22 -5.51 10.78
CA ASN A 17 6.29 -5.53 12.24
C ASN A 17 4.87 -5.60 12.81
N GLN A 18 4.30 -6.81 12.86
CA GLN A 18 2.97 -7.05 13.43
C GLN A 18 2.95 -6.92 14.95
N ASP A 19 4.06 -7.20 15.66
CA ASP A 19 4.13 -7.03 17.11
C ASP A 19 3.85 -5.58 17.54
N ARG A 20 4.35 -4.62 16.75
CA ARG A 20 4.13 -3.19 16.99
C ARG A 20 2.87 -2.64 16.32
N TYR A 21 2.44 -3.24 15.21
CA TYR A 21 1.29 -2.80 14.42
C TYR A 21 0.34 -3.98 14.11
N PRO A 22 -0.31 -4.55 15.13
CA PRO A 22 -1.12 -5.75 14.97
C PRO A 22 -2.34 -5.47 14.10
N GLY A 23 -2.58 -6.35 13.12
CA GLY A 23 -3.72 -6.25 12.20
C GLY A 23 -3.56 -5.12 11.17
N GLN A 24 -2.41 -4.45 11.13
CA GLN A 24 -2.13 -3.45 10.11
C GLN A 24 -1.66 -4.13 8.82
N GLN A 25 -2.29 -3.75 7.72
CA GLN A 25 -1.89 -4.12 6.36
C GLN A 25 -1.48 -2.88 5.57
N ILE A 26 -0.88 -3.10 4.40
CA ILE A 26 -0.38 -2.06 3.52
C ILE A 26 -0.82 -2.40 2.11
N HIS A 27 -1.59 -1.51 1.49
CA HIS A 27 -1.78 -1.54 0.04
C HIS A 27 -0.58 -0.88 -0.63
N VAL A 28 0.00 -1.60 -1.58
CA VAL A 28 1.02 -1.10 -2.51
C VAL A 28 0.28 -0.61 -3.75
N VAL A 29 0.29 0.69 -4.00
CA VAL A 29 -0.52 1.32 -5.05
C VAL A 29 0.41 2.00 -6.04
N ALA A 30 0.28 1.70 -7.34
CA ALA A 30 0.96 2.44 -8.38
C ALA A 30 0.15 3.69 -8.75
N ILE A 31 0.78 4.85 -8.71
CA ILE A 31 0.18 6.11 -9.18
C ILE A 31 1.20 6.74 -10.12
N GLU A 32 0.87 6.77 -11.41
CA GLU A 32 1.77 7.19 -12.48
C GLU A 32 3.10 6.41 -12.44
N GLU A 33 4.24 7.09 -12.28
CA GLU A 33 5.57 6.49 -12.26
C GLU A 33 6.08 6.18 -10.84
N TYR A 34 5.20 6.25 -9.84
CA TYR A 34 5.59 6.05 -8.44
C TYR A 34 4.69 5.06 -7.71
N VAL A 35 5.28 4.37 -6.72
CA VAL A 35 4.55 3.44 -5.87
C VAL A 35 4.40 4.05 -4.48
N TYR A 36 3.17 4.00 -4.00
CA TYR A 36 2.76 4.50 -2.69
C TYR A 36 2.39 3.31 -1.81
N LEU A 37 2.81 3.38 -0.56
CA LEU A 37 2.40 2.48 0.50
C LEU A 37 1.26 3.15 1.26
N VAL A 38 0.13 2.47 1.35
CA VAL A 38 -1.07 2.97 2.03
C VAL A 38 -1.38 2.01 3.18
N PRO A 39 -0.88 2.30 4.40
CA PRO A 39 -1.16 1.47 5.55
C PRO A 39 -2.62 1.63 5.97
N PHE A 40 -3.26 0.54 6.34
CA PHE A 40 -4.63 0.54 6.84
C PHE A 40 -4.82 -0.52 7.91
N VAL A 41 -5.91 -0.38 8.67
CA VAL A 41 -6.42 -1.43 9.56
C VAL A 41 -7.88 -1.62 9.17
N GLU A 42 -8.27 -2.86 8.88
CA GLU A 42 -9.65 -3.23 8.63
C GLU A 42 -10.24 -3.83 9.91
N SER A 43 -11.44 -3.37 10.26
CA SER A 43 -12.28 -3.89 11.33
C SER A 43 -13.61 -4.34 10.73
N GLU A 44 -14.47 -5.00 11.51
CA GLU A 44 -15.75 -5.56 11.02
C GLU A 44 -16.64 -4.51 10.34
N ASP A 45 -16.59 -3.26 10.82
CA ASP A 45 -17.48 -2.18 10.36
C ASP A 45 -16.77 -1.09 9.52
N GLU A 46 -15.44 -0.99 9.57
CA GLU A 46 -14.72 0.12 8.96
C GLU A 46 -13.27 -0.18 8.54
N VAL A 47 -12.77 0.61 7.59
CA VAL A 47 -11.37 0.62 7.16
C VAL A 47 -10.75 1.96 7.52
N PHE A 48 -9.74 1.94 8.40
CA PHE A 48 -8.99 3.14 8.77
C PHE A 48 -7.71 3.25 7.94
N LEU A 49 -7.69 4.18 6.99
CA LEU A 49 -6.50 4.52 6.21
C LEU A 49 -5.59 5.46 7.00
N LYS A 50 -4.31 5.12 7.09
CA LYS A 50 -3.26 6.03 7.57
C LYS A 50 -2.71 6.87 6.41
N THR A 51 -1.69 7.66 6.71
CA THR A 51 -0.97 8.48 5.74
C THR A 51 -0.39 7.64 4.60
N ILE A 52 -0.68 8.04 3.37
CA ILE A 52 -0.04 7.50 2.16
C ILE A 52 1.43 7.91 2.11
N LEU A 53 2.32 6.95 1.87
CA LEU A 53 3.76 7.13 1.92
C LEU A 53 4.36 6.80 0.54
N PRO A 54 4.96 7.76 -0.19
CA PRO A 54 5.70 7.44 -1.39
C PRO A 54 6.90 6.54 -1.04
N SER A 55 7.12 5.46 -1.79
CA SER A 55 8.26 4.57 -1.59
C SER A 55 9.05 4.35 -2.88
N GLY A 56 10.20 5.01 -3.00
CA GLY A 56 11.11 4.82 -4.14
C GLY A 56 11.70 3.41 -4.22
N LYS A 57 11.83 2.71 -3.07
CA LYS A 57 12.19 1.29 -3.04
C LYS A 57 11.10 0.45 -3.69
N ALA A 58 9.83 0.70 -3.34
CA ALA A 58 8.71 0.00 -3.95
C ALA A 58 8.60 0.35 -5.44
N SER A 59 8.80 1.61 -5.84
CA SER A 59 8.82 1.97 -7.27
C SER A 59 9.86 1.16 -8.04
N LYS A 60 11.07 0.97 -7.51
CA LYS A 60 12.09 0.11 -8.15
C LYS A 60 11.67 -1.36 -8.19
N THR A 61 11.10 -1.88 -7.11
CA THR A 61 10.68 -3.28 -7.02
C THR A 61 9.53 -3.61 -7.96
N TYR A 62 8.51 -2.75 -8.02
CA TYR A 62 7.28 -3.02 -8.75
C TYR A 62 7.24 -2.39 -10.15
N LEU A 63 7.89 -1.25 -10.38
CA LEU A 63 7.94 -0.57 -11.70
C LEU A 63 9.31 -0.66 -12.38
N GLY A 64 10.39 -0.89 -11.61
CA GLY A 64 11.75 -1.02 -12.15
C GLY A 64 12.06 -2.37 -12.81
N GLY A 65 11.09 -3.30 -12.81
CA GLY A 65 11.15 -4.57 -13.53
C GLY A 65 10.81 -4.43 -15.01
N GLY A 66 11.57 -3.61 -15.73
CA GLY A 66 11.57 -3.66 -17.19
C GLY A 66 12.19 -4.97 -17.65
N LYS A 67 11.36 -5.89 -18.13
CA LYS A 67 11.73 -6.87 -19.15
C LYS A 67 10.87 -6.61 -20.38
#